data_AF-A0A7E5W4Y8-F1
#
_entry.id   AF-A0A7E5W4Y8-F1
#
_cell.length_a   1.000
_cell.length_b   1.000
_cell.length_c   1.000
_cell.angle_alpha   90.00
_cell.angle_beta   90.00
_cell.angle_gamma   90.00
#
_symmetry.space_group_name_H-M   'P 1'
#
loop_
_entity.id
_entity.type
_entity.pdbx_description
1 polymer ?
#
loop_
_entity_poly.entity_id
_entity_poly.type
_entity_poly.pdbx_seq_one_letter_code
_entity_poly.pdbx_strand_id
1 'polypeptide(L)'
;MRWNYTSLRWYIKGRKLTSPHQLSNCHIVIDGDSYFKEILDKSNGTAVGLNCDTYADILTKNLTALLENHVHCYVIFNGAAKLDLLKQKKSQQRIIDNSLNDPKCSGQFHPKLMKDIQKQVLDEMGIKYFVCEYECTEAVVGVARKFKFPVLTNRIEYCLLGVSCIPIDSMEIEDSTKKINCSIYEHEAVKTAIGVYKKMPVLLTIFHETGDYVAKLSKVMMCGPNDVIPVIRWVKRQREEVLIAAISKSLQDDKEKAAFMERYENIKNLYLLPPCNLAVKYFQKSRPHGLFRDDRKWFAKGVSSGRIAIPYINLKKKGVICGSSLVNDVNQPDAILAAIEIIAYSHCILKNSQDSHITLIGRTGNQCTIREIHTHFDSKISNRNLFESRRSSKFANLLQNENYVENFLENALPGYELKEKCNIFLKMPDSWILIMSLVYYIHKKNKNFVNGAYSVLLSYFVLGHVSYKLDSLKSQNNTRVEGSRDSKIINDCQYIYNGLQFLFKSVDSGKQDNRIVHSFSEFLHCLQHLNYLNKLCGNRYVSTVYHDTYNATFVYNTFLFIKDKEHLMRFLETTFEGSSELSVFKNVVEDFETCLNAVRSHQDCKSESNA
;
A
#
# COMPACT_ATOMS: atom_id res chain seq x y z
N MET A 1 -2.82 -1.67 25.66
CA MET A 1 -4.00 -0.80 25.50
C MET A 1 -3.56 0.61 25.14
N ARG A 2 -4.08 1.18 24.04
CA ARG A 2 -4.09 2.63 23.76
C ARG A 2 -5.37 2.90 22.97
N TRP A 3 -6.36 3.53 23.60
CA TRP A 3 -7.74 3.62 23.09
C TRP A 3 -8.35 5.00 23.39
N ASN A 4 -7.68 6.11 23.03
CA ASN A 4 -8.14 7.42 23.50
C ASN A 4 -9.22 8.06 22.60
N TYR A 5 -9.12 7.99 21.27
CA TYR A 5 -10.28 8.37 20.43
C TYR A 5 -11.37 7.32 20.41
N THR A 6 -11.02 6.06 20.65
CA THR A 6 -11.98 4.96 20.61
C THR A 6 -13.07 5.10 21.68
N SER A 7 -12.73 5.51 22.90
CA SER A 7 -13.74 5.75 23.95
C SER A 7 -14.74 6.83 23.53
N LEU A 8 -14.25 7.94 22.96
CA LEU A 8 -15.09 9.02 22.45
C LEU A 8 -15.98 8.55 21.28
N ARG A 9 -15.43 7.71 20.39
CA ARG A 9 -16.15 7.09 19.28
C ARG A 9 -17.31 6.23 19.78
N TRP A 10 -17.07 5.34 20.75
CA TRP A 10 -18.11 4.49 21.36
C TRP A 10 -19.19 5.32 22.03
N TYR A 11 -18.79 6.39 22.73
CA TYR A 11 -19.75 7.31 23.34
C TYR A 11 -20.67 7.97 22.30
N ILE A 12 -20.14 8.38 21.15
CA ILE A 12 -20.96 8.95 20.05
C ILE A 12 -21.89 7.86 19.46
N LYS A 13 -21.37 6.66 19.15
CA LYS A 13 -22.19 5.55 18.63
C LYS A 13 -23.36 5.22 19.57
N GLY A 14 -23.12 5.19 20.88
CA GLY A 14 -24.14 4.88 21.90
C GLY A 14 -25.27 5.91 22.00
N ARG A 15 -25.09 7.13 21.46
CA ARG A 15 -26.11 8.18 21.46
C ARG A 15 -27.12 8.08 20.32
N LYS A 16 -26.93 7.16 19.35
CA LYS A 16 -27.82 6.94 18.20
C LYS A 16 -28.16 8.23 17.45
N LEU A 17 -27.14 9.04 17.16
CA LEU A 17 -27.27 10.36 16.50
C LEU A 17 -27.26 10.28 14.97
N THR A 18 -27.50 9.10 14.40
CA THR A 18 -27.50 8.89 12.96
C THR A 18 -28.84 9.26 12.35
N SER A 19 -28.81 9.69 11.10
CA SER A 19 -29.99 9.81 10.25
C SER A 19 -29.82 8.94 9.00
N PRO A 20 -30.91 8.38 8.43
CA PRO A 20 -30.85 7.70 7.13
C PRO A 20 -30.39 8.66 6.04
N HIS A 21 -29.57 8.15 5.11
CA HIS A 21 -29.06 8.89 3.97
C HIS A 21 -28.94 7.95 2.76
N GLN A 22 -29.04 8.51 1.56
CA GLN A 22 -28.88 7.77 0.31
C GLN A 22 -27.74 8.39 -0.49
N LEU A 23 -26.74 7.58 -0.82
CA LEU A 23 -25.58 8.01 -1.60
C LEU A 23 -25.88 7.92 -3.08
N SER A 24 -26.20 9.06 -3.68
CA SER A 24 -26.34 9.20 -5.14
C SER A 24 -26.06 10.64 -5.58
N ASN A 25 -25.47 10.81 -6.76
CA ASN A 25 -25.20 12.13 -7.38
C ASN A 25 -24.49 13.12 -6.43
N CYS A 26 -23.50 12.63 -5.69
CA CYS A 26 -22.83 13.40 -4.64
C CYS A 26 -21.31 13.26 -4.69
N HIS A 27 -20.62 14.03 -3.86
CA HIS A 27 -19.17 13.95 -3.70
C HIS A 27 -18.86 13.55 -2.26
N ILE A 28 -17.93 12.62 -2.08
CA ILE A 28 -17.52 12.14 -0.75
C ILE A 28 -16.00 12.15 -0.60
N VAL A 29 -15.53 12.37 0.61
CA VAL A 29 -14.14 12.10 0.98
C VAL A 29 -14.06 10.70 1.58
N ILE A 30 -13.19 9.85 1.07
CA ILE A 30 -12.95 8.52 1.60
C ILE A 30 -11.69 8.55 2.44
N ASP A 31 -11.84 8.18 3.71
CA ASP A 31 -10.71 7.86 4.57
C ASP A 31 -10.15 6.48 4.18
N GLY A 32 -9.10 6.48 3.34
CA GLY A 32 -8.60 5.28 2.68
C GLY A 32 -8.20 4.18 3.66
N ASP A 33 -7.43 4.50 4.71
CA ASP A 33 -7.00 3.50 5.69
C ASP A 33 -8.20 2.91 6.47
N SER A 34 -9.25 3.70 6.74
CA SER A 34 -10.45 3.17 7.38
C SER A 34 -11.27 2.30 6.41
N TYR A 35 -11.48 2.79 5.19
CA TYR A 35 -12.32 2.15 4.18
C TYR A 35 -11.75 0.81 3.72
N PHE A 36 -10.48 0.79 3.31
CA PHE A 36 -9.89 -0.43 2.78
C PHE A 36 -9.58 -1.47 3.85
N LYS A 37 -9.42 -1.06 5.11
CA LYS A 37 -9.34 -2.01 6.22
C LYS A 37 -10.66 -2.76 6.40
N GLU A 38 -11.79 -2.06 6.39
CA GLU A 38 -13.11 -2.70 6.50
C GLU A 38 -13.35 -3.71 5.36
N ILE A 39 -12.92 -3.38 4.14
CA ILE A 39 -13.04 -4.29 3.00
C ILE A 39 -12.09 -5.48 3.13
N LEU A 40 -10.86 -5.25 3.61
CA LEU A 40 -9.90 -6.32 3.86
C LEU A 40 -10.44 -7.32 4.88
N ASP A 41 -11.04 -6.85 5.97
CA ASP A 41 -11.61 -7.71 7.01
C ASP A 41 -12.74 -8.61 6.46
N LYS A 42 -13.36 -8.22 5.33
CA LYS A 42 -14.34 -9.04 4.59
C LYS A 42 -13.71 -9.97 3.56
N SER A 43 -12.44 -9.76 3.21
CA SER A 43 -11.70 -10.63 2.28
C SER A 43 -10.98 -11.73 3.06
N ASN A 44 -11.19 -12.99 2.68
CA ASN A 44 -10.50 -14.11 3.32
C ASN A 44 -9.05 -14.15 2.81
N GLY A 45 -8.10 -13.75 3.66
CA GLY A 45 -6.69 -14.04 3.44
C GLY A 45 -6.44 -15.55 3.40
N THR A 46 -5.41 -15.99 2.67
CA THR A 46 -5.08 -17.42 2.58
C THR A 46 -3.88 -17.73 3.47
N ALA A 47 -3.73 -19.00 3.84
CA ALA A 47 -2.63 -19.43 4.71
C ALA A 47 -1.25 -19.26 4.04
N VAL A 48 -1.20 -19.14 2.70
CA VAL A 48 0.03 -18.99 1.90
C VAL A 48 0.28 -17.55 1.42
N GLY A 49 -0.63 -16.61 1.69
CA GLY A 49 -0.47 -15.20 1.33
C GLY A 49 -1.77 -14.54 0.83
N LEU A 50 -1.61 -13.38 0.18
CA LEU A 50 -2.71 -12.64 -0.43
C LEU A 50 -2.95 -13.11 -1.86
N ASN A 51 -4.20 -13.44 -2.19
CA ASN A 51 -4.64 -13.59 -3.58
C ASN A 51 -4.94 -12.18 -4.12
N CYS A 52 -4.01 -11.61 -4.89
CA CYS A 52 -4.07 -10.19 -5.25
C CYS A 52 -5.24 -9.88 -6.19
N ASP A 53 -5.52 -10.78 -7.13
CA ASP A 53 -6.70 -10.81 -8.02
C ASP A 53 -8.00 -10.74 -7.22
N THR A 54 -8.22 -11.69 -6.32
CA THR A 54 -9.46 -11.76 -5.52
C THR A 54 -9.65 -10.49 -4.68
N TYR A 55 -8.55 -9.95 -4.12
CA TYR A 55 -8.62 -8.71 -3.36
C TYR A 55 -8.98 -7.51 -4.26
N ALA A 56 -8.35 -7.38 -5.43
CA ALA A 56 -8.65 -6.33 -6.39
C ALA A 56 -10.11 -6.40 -6.86
N ASP A 57 -10.64 -7.58 -7.16
CA ASP A 57 -12.04 -7.77 -7.57
C ASP A 57 -13.02 -7.26 -6.51
N ILE A 58 -12.77 -7.57 -5.24
CA ILE A 58 -13.59 -7.07 -4.13
C ILE A 58 -13.53 -5.54 -4.07
N LEU A 59 -12.34 -4.93 -4.23
CA LEU A 59 -12.20 -3.48 -4.25
C LEU A 59 -12.96 -2.85 -5.42
N THR A 60 -12.75 -3.37 -6.63
CA THR A 60 -13.37 -2.90 -7.87
C THR A 60 -14.88 -2.99 -7.78
N LYS A 61 -15.44 -4.11 -7.28
CA LYS A 61 -16.89 -4.27 -7.10
C LYS A 61 -17.48 -3.22 -6.14
N ASN A 62 -16.84 -3.01 -4.99
CA ASN A 62 -17.32 -2.03 -4.00
C ASN A 62 -17.24 -0.59 -4.52
N LEU A 63 -16.13 -0.22 -5.19
CA LEU A 63 -15.97 1.10 -5.77
C LEU A 63 -16.88 1.33 -6.98
N THR A 64 -17.13 0.30 -7.79
CA THR A 64 -18.03 0.37 -8.95
C THR A 64 -19.45 0.69 -8.51
N ALA A 65 -19.93 0.12 -7.41
CA ALA A 65 -21.24 0.46 -6.86
C ALA A 65 -21.39 1.96 -6.56
N LEU A 66 -20.34 2.60 -6.01
CA LEU A 66 -20.31 4.05 -5.77
C LEU A 66 -20.34 4.84 -7.10
N LEU A 67 -19.55 4.44 -8.09
CA LEU A 67 -19.48 5.12 -9.38
C LEU A 67 -20.78 4.97 -10.19
N GLU A 68 -21.41 3.80 -10.18
CA GLU A 68 -22.72 3.55 -10.82
C GLU A 68 -23.83 4.45 -10.22
N ASN A 69 -23.71 4.83 -8.95
CA ASN A 69 -24.59 5.79 -8.28
C ASN A 69 -24.15 7.26 -8.46
N HIS A 70 -23.23 7.55 -9.39
CA HIS A 70 -22.67 8.87 -9.65
C HIS A 70 -22.06 9.53 -8.41
N VAL A 71 -21.42 8.73 -7.55
CA VAL A 71 -20.68 9.23 -6.39
C VAL A 71 -19.23 9.52 -6.78
N HIS A 72 -18.82 10.77 -6.68
CA HIS A 72 -17.44 11.18 -6.91
C HIS A 72 -16.59 11.01 -5.65
N CYS A 73 -15.58 10.15 -5.72
CA CYS A 73 -14.75 9.76 -4.58
C CYS A 73 -13.41 10.51 -4.53
N TYR A 74 -13.08 11.08 -3.37
CA TYR A 74 -11.75 11.66 -3.08
C TYR A 74 -11.07 10.85 -1.99
N VAL A 75 -10.12 9.99 -2.36
CA VAL A 75 -9.51 9.03 -1.42
C VAL A 75 -8.25 9.63 -0.78
N ILE A 76 -8.11 9.52 0.54
CA ILE A 76 -6.95 10.04 1.26
C ILE A 76 -6.35 8.96 2.16
N PHE A 77 -5.06 8.70 2.00
CA PHE A 77 -4.31 7.70 2.76
C PHE A 77 -3.37 8.32 3.79
N ASN A 78 -3.19 7.63 4.92
CA ASN A 78 -2.03 7.78 5.79
C ASN A 78 -0.73 7.39 5.05
N GLY A 79 0.33 8.08 5.40
CA GLY A 79 1.70 7.76 5.03
C GLY A 79 2.37 6.83 6.03
N ALA A 80 3.62 7.16 6.36
CA ALA A 80 4.42 6.36 7.28
C ALA A 80 4.01 6.58 8.75
N ALA A 81 4.41 5.67 9.63
CA ALA A 81 4.23 5.86 11.06
C ALA A 81 5.19 6.93 11.61
N LYS A 82 4.65 7.93 12.31
CA LYS A 82 5.45 8.95 13.05
C LYS A 82 5.81 8.46 14.46
N LEU A 83 6.44 7.29 14.55
CA LEU A 83 6.88 6.70 15.81
C LEU A 83 8.39 6.87 16.02
N ASP A 84 8.83 6.88 17.28
CA ASP A 84 10.24 6.72 17.64
C ASP A 84 10.69 5.26 17.44
N LEU A 85 12.00 5.04 17.37
CA LEU A 85 12.60 3.75 17.02
C LEU A 85 12.15 2.62 17.97
N LEU A 86 12.08 2.91 19.27
CA LEU A 86 11.71 1.92 20.30
C LEU A 86 10.21 1.57 20.22
N LYS A 87 9.34 2.55 19.97
CA LYS A 87 7.91 2.30 19.74
C LYS A 87 7.67 1.54 18.45
N GLN A 88 8.42 1.81 17.39
CA GLN A 88 8.36 1.03 16.15
C GLN A 88 8.80 -0.42 16.41
N LYS A 89 9.93 -0.63 17.11
CA LYS A 89 10.40 -1.97 17.51
C LYS A 89 9.33 -2.72 18.31
N LYS A 90 8.72 -2.09 19.32
CA LYS A 90 7.63 -2.69 20.12
C LYS A 90 6.40 -3.01 19.27
N SER A 91 6.04 -2.14 18.32
CA SER A 91 4.94 -2.40 17.40
C SER A 91 5.24 -3.59 16.50
N GLN A 92 6.45 -3.68 15.97
CA GLN A 92 6.90 -4.79 15.14
C GLN A 92 6.99 -6.11 15.92
N GLN A 93 7.43 -6.07 17.18
CA GLN A 93 7.42 -7.26 18.04
C GLN A 93 6.01 -7.81 18.23
N ARG A 94 5.01 -6.95 18.48
CA ARG A 94 3.62 -7.41 18.59
C ARG A 94 3.10 -8.06 17.32
N ILE A 95 3.52 -7.53 16.17
CA ILE A 95 3.18 -8.12 14.86
C ILE A 95 3.78 -9.52 14.76
N ILE A 96 5.05 -9.69 15.13
CA ILE A 96 5.75 -10.99 15.16
C ILE A 96 5.06 -11.96 16.12
N ASP A 97 4.82 -11.54 17.37
CA ASP A 97 4.22 -12.38 18.41
C ASP A 97 2.84 -12.88 17.99
N ASN A 98 2.00 -12.00 17.45
CA ASN A 98 0.67 -12.37 16.98
C ASN A 98 0.74 -13.30 15.77
N SER A 99 1.68 -13.08 14.84
CA SER A 99 1.90 -13.98 13.68
C SER A 99 2.32 -15.39 14.11
N LEU A 100 3.00 -15.53 15.25
CA LEU A 100 3.43 -16.84 15.79
C LEU A 100 2.32 -17.54 16.58
N ASN A 101 1.51 -16.78 17.33
CA ASN A 101 0.50 -17.32 18.23
C ASN A 101 -0.79 -17.75 17.53
N ASP A 102 -1.14 -17.12 16.40
CA ASP A 102 -2.31 -17.50 15.60
C ASP A 102 -2.03 -17.32 14.10
N PRO A 103 -1.66 -18.39 13.37
CA PRO A 103 -1.44 -18.33 11.93
C PRO A 103 -2.71 -18.01 11.13
N LYS A 104 -3.91 -18.15 11.73
CA LYS A 104 -5.20 -17.73 11.13
C LYS A 104 -5.48 -16.24 11.35
N CYS A 105 -4.81 -15.58 12.30
CA CYS A 105 -4.85 -14.12 12.50
C CYS A 105 -4.04 -13.32 11.47
N SER A 106 -3.61 -13.95 10.36
CA SER A 106 -3.03 -13.24 9.21
C SER A 106 -3.95 -12.10 8.69
N GLY A 107 -5.26 -12.17 8.97
CA GLY A 107 -6.24 -11.11 8.70
C GLY A 107 -6.08 -9.82 9.54
N GLN A 108 -5.38 -9.83 10.67
CA GLN A 108 -5.08 -8.61 11.44
C GLN A 108 -3.85 -7.85 10.91
N PHE A 109 -3.09 -8.45 10.00
CA PHE A 109 -1.88 -7.87 9.43
C PHE A 109 -2.16 -7.44 8.01
N HIS A 110 -1.64 -6.27 7.63
CA HIS A 110 -1.74 -5.77 6.26
C HIS A 110 -0.91 -6.71 5.39
N PRO A 111 -1.53 -7.55 4.52
CA PRO A 111 -0.78 -8.48 3.71
C PRO A 111 0.14 -7.71 2.77
N LYS A 112 1.21 -8.36 2.33
CA LYS A 112 2.15 -7.77 1.39
C LYS A 112 1.40 -7.27 0.14
N LEU A 113 1.83 -6.15 -0.43
CA LEU A 113 1.24 -5.49 -1.62
C LEU A 113 -0.14 -4.84 -1.41
N MET A 114 -0.85 -5.07 -0.30
CA MET A 114 -2.24 -4.62 -0.12
C MET A 114 -2.45 -3.12 -0.41
N LYS A 115 -1.67 -2.23 0.20
CA LYS A 115 -1.77 -0.78 -0.06
C LYS A 115 -1.45 -0.41 -1.51
N ASP A 116 -0.59 -1.19 -2.17
CA ASP A 116 -0.26 -0.94 -3.57
C ASP A 116 -1.37 -1.40 -4.51
N ILE A 117 -2.01 -2.54 -4.23
CA ILE A 117 -3.21 -3.02 -4.96
C ILE A 117 -4.33 -1.99 -4.84
N GLN A 118 -4.59 -1.47 -3.64
CA GLN A 118 -5.58 -0.40 -3.42
C GLN A 118 -5.32 0.80 -4.35
N LYS A 119 -4.06 1.24 -4.48
CA LYS A 119 -3.70 2.36 -5.35
C LYS A 119 -3.79 2.00 -6.84
N GLN A 120 -3.40 0.78 -7.23
CA GLN A 120 -3.51 0.30 -8.62
C GLN A 120 -4.98 0.29 -9.07
N VAL A 121 -5.88 -0.28 -8.27
CA VAL A 121 -7.33 -0.27 -8.55
C VAL A 121 -7.86 1.16 -8.66
N LEU A 122 -7.45 2.07 -7.76
CA LEU A 122 -7.86 3.47 -7.85
C LEU A 122 -7.33 4.17 -9.12
N ASP A 123 -6.08 3.90 -9.50
CA ASP A 123 -5.45 4.43 -10.73
C ASP A 123 -6.19 3.93 -11.98
N GLU A 124 -6.52 2.63 -12.05
CA GLU A 124 -7.27 1.99 -13.16
C GLU A 124 -8.70 2.51 -13.27
N MET A 125 -9.38 2.71 -12.14
CA MET A 125 -10.74 3.26 -12.09
C MET A 125 -10.77 4.79 -12.27
N GLY A 126 -9.62 5.45 -12.45
CA GLY A 126 -9.53 6.91 -12.59
C GLY A 126 -9.93 7.68 -11.33
N ILE A 127 -9.91 7.05 -10.15
CA ILE A 127 -10.27 7.66 -8.88
C ILE A 127 -9.03 8.36 -8.29
N LYS A 128 -9.13 9.68 -8.11
CA LYS A 128 -8.03 10.47 -7.54
C LYS A 128 -7.81 10.12 -6.07
N TYR A 129 -6.54 9.93 -5.69
CA TYR A 129 -6.14 9.77 -4.31
C TYR A 129 -4.98 10.68 -3.89
N PHE A 130 -4.87 10.90 -2.58
CA PHE A 130 -3.79 11.67 -1.96
C PHE A 130 -3.14 10.86 -0.84
N VAL A 131 -1.82 10.75 -0.84
CA VAL A 131 -1.07 10.08 0.24
C VAL A 131 -0.41 11.12 1.16
N CYS A 132 -0.75 11.10 2.44
CA CYS A 132 -0.09 11.94 3.43
C CYS A 132 1.33 11.45 3.72
N GLU A 133 2.19 12.30 4.28
CA GLU A 133 3.52 11.84 4.74
C GLU A 133 3.42 11.00 6.02
N TYR A 134 2.46 11.33 6.88
CA TYR A 134 2.20 10.65 8.14
C TYR A 134 0.67 10.52 8.32
N GLU A 135 0.09 11.13 9.35
CA GLU A 135 -1.36 11.09 9.62
C GLU A 135 -2.18 11.84 8.55
N CYS A 136 -3.33 11.28 8.17
CA CYS A 136 -4.23 11.88 7.19
C CYS A 136 -5.38 12.71 7.78
N THR A 137 -5.56 12.74 9.10
CA THR A 137 -6.69 13.44 9.75
C THR A 137 -6.86 14.89 9.29
N GLU A 138 -5.77 15.66 9.24
CA GLU A 138 -5.83 17.05 8.77
C GLU A 138 -6.21 17.15 7.29
N ALA A 139 -5.73 16.23 6.45
CA ALA A 139 -6.04 16.18 5.03
C ALA A 139 -7.51 15.81 4.79
N VAL A 140 -8.01 14.76 5.45
CA VAL A 140 -9.41 14.31 5.37
C VAL A 140 -10.37 15.40 5.81
N VAL A 141 -10.18 15.90 7.03
CA VAL A 141 -11.04 16.97 7.58
C VAL A 141 -10.89 18.24 6.75
N GLY A 142 -9.68 18.57 6.30
CA GLY A 142 -9.44 19.77 5.49
C GLY A 142 -10.17 19.77 4.16
N VAL A 143 -10.09 18.67 3.42
CA VAL A 143 -10.80 18.49 2.14
C VAL A 143 -12.30 18.49 2.38
N ALA A 144 -12.79 17.68 3.32
CA ALA A 144 -14.21 17.57 3.63
C ALA A 144 -14.82 18.92 4.05
N ARG A 145 -14.17 19.69 4.94
CA ARG A 145 -14.65 21.02 5.34
C ARG A 145 -14.59 22.03 4.21
N LYS A 146 -13.52 22.02 3.41
CA LYS A 146 -13.34 23.00 2.33
C LYS A 146 -14.41 22.86 1.26
N PHE A 147 -14.76 21.62 0.91
CA PHE A 147 -15.72 21.33 -0.14
C PHE A 147 -17.13 20.99 0.38
N LYS A 148 -17.31 20.92 1.71
CA LYS A 148 -18.56 20.52 2.37
C LYS A 148 -19.03 19.12 1.95
N PHE A 149 -18.09 18.19 1.79
CA PHE A 149 -18.36 16.80 1.46
C PHE A 149 -18.40 15.96 2.75
N PRO A 150 -19.33 15.00 2.89
CA PRO A 150 -19.29 14.04 3.98
C PRO A 150 -18.08 13.11 3.82
N VAL A 151 -17.66 12.52 4.95
CA VAL A 151 -16.53 11.60 5.01
C VAL A 151 -17.02 10.17 5.19
N LEU A 152 -16.68 9.27 4.28
CA LEU A 152 -16.85 7.83 4.46
C LEU A 152 -15.71 7.30 5.35
N THR A 153 -16.02 7.00 6.62
CA THR A 153 -15.03 6.59 7.63
C THR A 153 -15.68 5.95 8.86
N ASN A 154 -14.96 5.03 9.51
CA ASN A 154 -15.33 4.53 10.85
C ASN A 154 -14.81 5.44 11.99
N ARG A 155 -14.03 6.49 11.66
CA ARG A 155 -13.52 7.50 12.61
C ARG A 155 -14.52 8.64 12.81
N ILE A 156 -15.72 8.29 13.32
CA ILE A 156 -16.83 9.23 13.46
C ILE A 156 -16.55 10.42 14.40
N GLU A 157 -15.48 10.35 15.21
CA GLU A 157 -14.97 11.50 15.97
C GLU A 157 -14.60 12.71 15.09
N TYR A 158 -14.41 12.52 13.77
CA TYR A 158 -14.27 13.62 12.81
C TYR A 158 -15.48 14.57 12.80
N CYS A 159 -16.69 14.11 13.19
CA CYS A 159 -17.85 14.97 13.41
C CYS A 159 -17.57 16.13 14.37
N LEU A 160 -16.74 15.89 15.39
CA LEU A 160 -16.36 16.92 16.35
C LEU A 160 -15.45 17.99 15.74
N LEU A 161 -14.82 17.72 14.60
CA LEU A 161 -14.04 18.67 13.81
C LEU A 161 -14.88 19.40 12.75
N GLY A 162 -16.20 19.14 12.70
CA GLY A 162 -17.13 19.85 11.81
C GLY A 162 -17.28 19.24 10.42
N VAL A 163 -17.19 17.91 10.31
CA VAL A 163 -17.46 17.18 9.06
C VAL A 163 -18.45 16.06 9.32
N SER A 164 -19.51 15.95 8.51
CA SER A 164 -20.47 14.85 8.65
C SER A 164 -19.81 13.53 8.23
N CYS A 165 -20.09 12.44 8.93
CA CYS A 165 -19.42 11.15 8.74
C CYS A 165 -20.42 10.05 8.40
N ILE A 166 -20.10 9.25 7.39
CA ILE A 166 -20.83 8.05 6.99
C ILE A 166 -20.00 6.84 7.47
N PRO A 167 -20.50 6.03 8.42
CA PRO A 167 -19.85 4.79 8.82
C PRO A 167 -19.86 3.78 7.67
N ILE A 168 -18.72 3.11 7.47
CA ILE A 168 -18.54 2.18 6.33
C ILE A 168 -19.42 0.93 6.53
N ASP A 169 -19.55 0.48 7.78
CA ASP A 169 -20.41 -0.63 8.20
C ASP A 169 -21.91 -0.37 7.99
N SER A 170 -22.31 0.89 7.76
CA SER A 170 -23.70 1.25 7.53
C SER A 170 -24.11 1.29 6.06
N MET A 171 -23.18 1.10 5.12
CA MET A 171 -23.49 1.11 3.70
C MET A 171 -24.09 -0.21 3.26
N GLU A 172 -25.30 -0.14 2.71
CA GLU A 172 -26.04 -1.28 2.16
C GLU A 172 -26.42 -0.98 0.71
N ILE A 173 -26.11 -1.92 -0.18
CA ILE A 173 -26.51 -1.85 -1.60
C ILE A 173 -27.82 -2.62 -1.71
N GLU A 174 -28.89 -1.95 -2.14
CA GLU A 174 -30.17 -2.59 -2.35
C GLU A 174 -30.16 -3.39 -3.68
N ASP A 175 -30.36 -4.71 -3.61
CA ASP A 175 -30.22 -5.61 -4.77
C ASP A 175 -31.13 -5.25 -5.95
N SER A 176 -32.33 -4.71 -5.69
CA SER A 176 -33.33 -4.41 -6.72
C SER A 176 -33.10 -3.09 -7.44
N THR A 177 -32.65 -2.06 -6.72
CA THR A 177 -32.50 -0.69 -7.24
C THR A 177 -31.04 -0.30 -7.48
N LYS A 178 -30.10 -1.11 -6.99
CA LYS A 178 -28.66 -0.80 -6.84
C LYS A 178 -28.37 0.50 -6.08
N LYS A 179 -29.35 1.06 -5.37
CA LYS A 179 -29.16 2.28 -4.59
C LYS A 179 -28.36 1.97 -3.33
N ILE A 180 -27.53 2.93 -2.94
CA ILE A 180 -26.70 2.83 -1.74
C ILE A 180 -27.40 3.58 -0.61
N ASN A 181 -27.95 2.82 0.33
CA ASN A 181 -28.51 3.36 1.57
C ASN A 181 -27.43 3.32 2.65
N CYS A 182 -27.38 4.36 3.49
CA CYS A 182 -26.43 4.42 4.59
C CYS A 182 -26.96 5.25 5.76
N SER A 183 -26.21 5.25 6.86
CA SER A 183 -26.45 6.16 7.97
C SER A 183 -25.43 7.31 7.97
N ILE A 184 -25.83 8.51 8.37
CA ILE A 184 -24.92 9.66 8.48
C ILE A 184 -24.98 10.27 9.88
N TYR A 185 -23.81 10.52 10.45
CA TYR A 185 -23.62 11.37 11.62
C TYR A 185 -23.45 12.82 11.18
N GLU A 186 -24.47 13.63 11.41
CA GLU A 186 -24.39 15.06 11.13
C GLU A 186 -23.55 15.77 12.19
N HIS A 187 -22.54 16.53 11.75
CA HIS A 187 -21.55 17.10 12.65
C HIS A 187 -22.16 18.06 13.69
N GLU A 188 -23.17 18.84 13.31
CA GLU A 188 -23.85 19.74 14.25
C GLU A 188 -24.65 18.99 15.32
N ALA A 189 -25.35 17.91 14.97
CA ALA A 189 -26.06 17.07 15.93
C ALA A 189 -25.08 16.44 16.93
N VAL A 190 -23.94 15.92 16.44
CA VAL A 190 -22.90 15.32 17.29
C VAL A 190 -22.27 16.37 18.21
N LYS A 191 -21.90 17.55 17.70
CA LYS A 191 -21.33 18.63 18.52
C LYS A 191 -22.31 19.11 19.59
N THR A 192 -23.60 19.21 19.25
CA THR A 192 -24.68 19.58 20.19
C THR A 192 -24.81 18.58 21.31
N ALA A 193 -24.78 17.29 21.00
CA ALA A 193 -24.85 16.23 22.00
C ALA A 193 -23.66 16.27 22.99
N ILE A 194 -22.46 16.67 22.53
CA ILE A 194 -21.32 16.88 23.43
C ILE A 194 -21.47 18.18 24.21
N GLY A 195 -21.82 19.29 23.56
CA GLY A 195 -22.11 20.58 24.20
C GLY A 195 -20.87 21.28 24.80
N VAL A 196 -19.70 21.18 24.15
CA VAL A 196 -18.46 21.88 24.56
C VAL A 196 -17.82 22.72 23.45
N TYR A 197 -18.61 23.27 22.52
CA TYR A 197 -18.15 23.92 21.28
C TYR A 197 -16.85 24.73 21.36
N LYS A 198 -16.76 25.74 22.24
CA LYS A 198 -15.55 26.59 22.37
C LYS A 198 -14.34 25.82 22.92
N LYS A 199 -14.59 24.79 23.73
CA LYS A 199 -13.60 23.95 24.41
C LYS A 199 -13.37 22.60 23.71
N MET A 200 -13.95 22.41 22.52
CA MET A 200 -13.82 21.18 21.75
C MET A 200 -12.37 20.84 21.43
N PRO A 201 -11.49 21.81 21.07
CA PRO A 201 -10.08 21.51 20.85
C PRO A 201 -9.41 20.91 22.09
N VAL A 202 -9.68 21.44 23.30
CA VAL A 202 -9.13 20.90 24.56
C VAL A 202 -9.60 19.46 24.78
N LEU A 203 -10.90 19.21 24.59
CA LEU A 203 -11.47 17.86 24.73
C LEU A 203 -10.80 16.86 23.77
N LEU A 204 -10.67 17.25 22.50
CA LEU A 204 -10.05 16.41 21.47
C LEU A 204 -8.56 16.19 21.72
N THR A 205 -7.85 17.15 22.32
CA THR A 205 -6.46 16.97 22.74
C THR A 205 -6.35 15.98 23.88
N ILE A 206 -7.24 16.05 24.89
CA ILE A 206 -7.25 15.10 26.02
C ILE A 206 -7.46 13.66 25.53
N PHE A 207 -8.41 13.45 24.62
CA PHE A 207 -8.69 12.15 24.03
C PHE A 207 -7.76 11.76 22.88
N HIS A 208 -6.69 12.53 22.63
CA HIS A 208 -5.77 12.21 21.54
C HIS A 208 -4.99 10.90 21.82
N GLU A 209 -4.90 10.03 20.81
CA GLU A 209 -4.30 8.67 20.89
C GLU A 209 -2.83 8.64 21.33
N THR A 210 -2.08 9.70 21.05
CA THR A 210 -0.63 9.75 21.31
C THR A 210 -0.24 10.23 22.71
N GLY A 211 -1.18 10.76 23.49
CA GLY A 211 -0.87 11.55 24.69
C GLY A 211 -1.04 10.87 26.04
N ASP A 212 -1.84 9.79 26.10
CA ASP A 212 -2.27 9.15 27.35
C ASP A 212 -2.77 10.15 28.43
N TYR A 213 -3.34 11.26 27.98
CA TYR A 213 -3.67 12.37 28.87
C TYR A 213 -4.83 12.02 29.80
N VAL A 214 -5.76 11.16 29.39
CA VAL A 214 -6.87 10.73 30.25
C VAL A 214 -6.36 10.01 31.50
N ALA A 215 -5.43 9.06 31.34
CA ALA A 215 -4.84 8.35 32.46
C ALA A 215 -4.07 9.30 33.38
N LYS A 216 -3.30 10.23 32.82
CA LYS A 216 -2.51 11.22 33.58
C LYS A 216 -3.38 12.22 34.34
N LEU A 217 -4.51 12.61 33.76
CA LEU A 217 -5.43 13.59 34.34
C LEU A 217 -6.50 12.95 35.23
N SER A 218 -6.55 11.62 35.33
CA SER A 218 -7.57 10.84 36.08
C SER A 218 -7.81 11.36 37.50
N LYS A 219 -6.73 11.71 38.23
CA LYS A 219 -6.81 12.27 39.60
C LYS A 219 -7.50 13.64 39.64
N VAL A 220 -7.22 14.50 38.67
CA VAL A 220 -7.78 15.86 38.60
C VAL A 220 -9.21 15.86 38.07
N MET A 221 -9.53 14.91 37.18
CA MET A 221 -10.86 14.74 36.61
C MET A 221 -11.78 13.89 37.49
N MET A 222 -11.23 13.23 38.52
CA MET A 222 -11.90 12.24 39.37
C MET A 222 -12.62 11.17 38.54
N CYS A 223 -11.91 10.57 37.59
CA CYS A 223 -12.47 9.61 36.67
C CYS A 223 -11.52 8.46 36.36
N GLY A 224 -12.08 7.33 35.95
CA GLY A 224 -11.31 6.22 35.40
C GLY A 224 -10.63 6.60 34.08
N PRO A 225 -9.62 5.83 33.65
CA PRO A 225 -8.84 6.13 32.44
C PRO A 225 -9.65 6.09 31.13
N ASN A 226 -10.90 5.61 31.16
CA ASN A 226 -11.76 5.44 29.98
C ASN A 226 -13.09 6.20 30.07
N ASP A 227 -13.32 6.98 31.13
CA ASP A 227 -14.65 7.54 31.38
C ASP A 227 -14.86 8.82 30.59
N VAL A 228 -15.60 8.72 29.48
CA VAL A 228 -15.88 9.88 28.62
C VAL A 228 -16.77 10.92 29.31
N ILE A 229 -17.78 10.46 30.05
CA ILE A 229 -18.80 11.34 30.65
C ILE A 229 -18.21 12.27 31.72
N PRO A 230 -17.45 11.80 32.72
CA PRO A 230 -16.78 12.66 33.70
C PRO A 230 -15.84 13.68 33.05
N VAL A 231 -15.06 13.28 32.03
CA VAL A 231 -14.17 14.21 31.31
C VAL A 231 -14.98 15.30 30.62
N ILE A 232 -16.06 14.96 29.92
CA ILE A 232 -16.96 15.95 29.30
C ILE A 232 -17.54 16.89 30.38
N ARG A 233 -18.01 16.36 31.52
CA ARG A 233 -18.54 17.18 32.63
C ARG A 233 -17.48 18.13 33.19
N TRP A 234 -16.25 17.65 33.36
CA TRP A 234 -15.12 18.42 33.84
C TRP A 234 -14.79 19.57 32.88
N VAL A 235 -14.66 19.28 31.59
CA VAL A 235 -14.45 20.29 30.53
C VAL A 235 -15.61 21.29 30.48
N LYS A 236 -16.87 20.84 30.64
CA LYS A 236 -18.04 21.74 30.66
C LYS A 236 -17.99 22.77 31.78
N ARG A 237 -17.58 22.37 32.99
CA ARG A 237 -17.62 23.21 34.19
C ARG A 237 -16.54 24.28 34.27
N GLN A 238 -15.45 24.13 33.53
CA GLN A 238 -14.30 25.02 33.64
C GLN A 238 -14.19 26.01 32.47
N ARG A 239 -13.51 27.14 32.70
CA ARG A 239 -13.04 28.03 31.63
C ARG A 239 -11.83 27.41 30.93
N GLU A 240 -11.59 27.80 29.67
CA GLU A 240 -10.51 27.22 28.86
C GLU A 240 -9.13 27.44 29.50
N GLU A 241 -8.87 28.65 30.01
CA GLU A 241 -7.59 29.00 30.64
C GLU A 241 -7.33 28.16 31.89
N VAL A 242 -8.40 27.87 32.65
CA VAL A 242 -8.34 27.03 33.85
C VAL A 242 -8.06 25.57 33.48
N LEU A 243 -8.65 25.07 32.41
CA LEU A 243 -8.37 23.71 31.90
C LEU A 243 -6.90 23.59 31.49
N ILE A 244 -6.39 24.52 30.68
CA ILE A 244 -5.00 24.49 30.22
C ILE A 244 -4.03 24.58 31.39
N ALA A 245 -4.31 25.44 32.38
CA ALA A 245 -3.50 25.55 33.59
C ALA A 245 -3.53 24.26 34.43
N ALA A 246 -4.70 23.65 34.60
CA ALA A 246 -4.85 22.40 35.35
C ALA A 246 -4.12 21.23 34.66
N ILE A 247 -4.21 21.14 33.33
CA ILE A 247 -3.49 20.14 32.53
C ILE A 247 -1.98 20.36 32.64
N SER A 248 -1.52 21.60 32.43
CA SER A 248 -0.09 21.94 32.49
C SER A 248 0.52 21.62 33.86
N LYS A 249 -0.23 21.82 34.96
CA LYS A 249 0.20 21.46 36.32
C LYS A 249 0.29 19.94 36.55
N SER A 250 -0.47 19.16 35.79
CA SER A 250 -0.56 17.70 35.96
C SER A 250 0.46 16.92 35.11
N LEU A 251 1.05 17.55 34.09
CA LEU A 251 2.08 16.96 33.24
C LEU A 251 3.46 17.11 33.90
N GLN A 252 4.22 16.02 33.92
CA GLN A 252 5.42 15.89 34.77
C GLN A 252 6.64 16.67 34.24
N ASP A 253 6.81 16.77 32.92
CA ASP A 253 7.95 17.44 32.31
C ASP A 253 7.54 18.47 31.23
N ASP A 254 8.46 19.37 30.90
CA ASP A 254 8.20 20.47 29.96
C ASP A 254 8.08 20.00 28.51
N LYS A 255 8.65 18.84 28.16
CA LYS A 255 8.51 18.25 26.82
C LYS A 255 7.10 17.73 26.61
N GLU A 256 6.49 17.14 27.63
CA GLU A 256 5.09 16.70 27.61
C GLU A 256 4.14 17.89 27.54
N LYS A 257 4.40 18.96 28.29
CA LYS A 257 3.62 20.20 28.22
C LYS A 257 3.72 20.81 26.82
N ALA A 258 4.92 20.91 26.26
CA ALA A 258 5.14 21.40 24.90
C ALA A 258 4.41 20.54 23.87
N ALA A 259 4.48 19.20 23.97
CA ALA A 259 3.78 18.28 23.08
C ALA A 259 2.25 18.40 23.19
N PHE A 260 1.72 18.60 24.40
CA PHE A 260 0.30 18.86 24.61
C PHE A 260 -0.11 20.17 23.94
N MET A 261 0.64 21.26 24.17
CA MET A 261 0.33 22.58 23.60
C MET A 261 0.44 22.60 22.07
N GLU A 262 1.48 21.98 21.50
CA GLU A 262 1.60 21.83 20.04
C GLU A 262 0.38 21.08 19.47
N ARG A 263 -0.06 20.01 20.14
CA ARG A 263 -1.24 19.25 19.71
C ARG A 263 -2.52 20.07 19.86
N TYR A 264 -2.66 20.79 20.97
CA TYR A 264 -3.78 21.67 21.24
C TYR A 264 -3.93 22.73 20.14
N GLU A 265 -2.86 23.44 19.83
CA GLU A 265 -2.86 24.47 18.78
C GLU A 265 -3.15 23.88 17.39
N ASN A 266 -2.58 22.71 17.07
CA ASN A 266 -2.88 22.04 15.81
C ASN A 266 -4.37 21.68 15.67
N ILE A 267 -4.99 21.11 16.72
CA ILE A 267 -6.41 20.77 16.73
C ILE A 267 -7.27 22.05 16.72
N LYS A 268 -6.88 23.07 17.47
CA LYS A 268 -7.56 24.37 17.52
C LYS A 268 -7.59 25.03 16.14
N ASN A 269 -6.45 25.05 15.44
CA ASN A 269 -6.37 25.54 14.07
C ASN A 269 -7.25 24.73 13.12
N LEU A 270 -7.20 23.39 13.21
CA LEU A 270 -8.05 22.50 12.40
C LEU A 270 -9.54 22.68 12.69
N TYR A 271 -9.92 23.03 13.92
CA TYR A 271 -11.30 23.26 14.33
C TYR A 271 -11.81 24.65 13.90
N LEU A 272 -11.02 25.70 14.11
CA LEU A 272 -11.43 27.08 13.87
C LEU A 272 -11.34 27.49 12.39
N LEU A 273 -10.29 27.06 11.68
CA LEU A 273 -10.01 27.52 10.31
C LEU A 273 -10.20 26.37 9.31
N PRO A 274 -10.86 26.58 8.15
CA PRO A 274 -10.85 25.61 7.07
C PRO A 274 -9.40 25.41 6.57
N PRO A 275 -8.81 24.21 6.72
CA PRO A 275 -7.42 23.98 6.31
C PRO A 275 -7.26 24.19 4.81
N CYS A 276 -6.27 24.99 4.40
CA CYS A 276 -5.81 25.04 3.01
C CYS A 276 -4.50 24.25 2.87
N ASN A 277 -4.58 22.96 3.19
CA ASN A 277 -3.43 22.05 3.15
C ASN A 277 -3.13 21.56 1.72
N LEU A 278 -2.08 20.75 1.57
CA LEU A 278 -1.65 20.24 0.26
C LEU A 278 -2.73 19.38 -0.40
N ALA A 279 -3.50 18.59 0.37
CA ALA A 279 -4.58 17.76 -0.15
C ALA A 279 -5.71 18.60 -0.75
N VAL A 280 -6.12 19.68 -0.06
CA VAL A 280 -7.08 20.64 -0.61
C VAL A 280 -6.59 21.20 -1.94
N LYS A 281 -5.34 21.66 -2.01
CA LYS A 281 -4.75 22.20 -3.25
C LYS A 281 -4.63 21.15 -4.36
N TYR A 282 -4.44 19.88 -3.99
CA TYR A 282 -4.36 18.77 -4.93
C TYR A 282 -5.72 18.52 -5.57
N PHE A 283 -6.77 18.35 -4.77
CA PHE A 283 -8.11 18.06 -5.29
C PHE A 283 -8.82 19.28 -5.92
N GLN A 284 -8.43 20.51 -5.54
CA GLN A 284 -8.91 21.72 -6.22
C GLN A 284 -8.38 21.85 -7.66
N LYS A 285 -7.25 21.22 -7.99
CA LYS A 285 -6.64 21.36 -9.31
C LYS A 285 -7.09 20.23 -10.24
N SER A 286 -7.36 20.58 -11.48
CA SER A 286 -7.66 19.61 -12.54
C SER A 286 -6.42 18.82 -12.98
N ARG A 287 -5.21 19.22 -12.58
CA ARG A 287 -3.94 18.59 -12.95
C ARG A 287 -3.11 18.19 -11.72
N PRO A 288 -2.39 17.05 -11.76
CA PRO A 288 -1.50 16.64 -10.69
C PRO A 288 -0.41 17.70 -10.43
N HIS A 289 0.13 17.72 -9.21
CA HIS A 289 1.22 18.62 -8.87
C HIS A 289 2.49 18.20 -9.63
N GLY A 290 2.91 19.03 -10.59
CA GLY A 290 4.21 18.86 -11.23
C GLY A 290 5.34 18.83 -10.19
N LEU A 291 6.31 17.94 -10.41
CA LEU A 291 7.51 17.79 -9.60
C LEU A 291 8.64 18.61 -10.22
N PHE A 292 8.89 19.77 -9.62
CA PHE A 292 9.93 20.68 -10.08
C PHE A 292 11.16 20.60 -9.17
N ARG A 293 12.34 20.68 -9.78
CA ARG A 293 13.63 20.59 -9.08
C ARG A 293 13.80 21.63 -7.97
N ASP A 294 13.34 22.86 -8.22
CA ASP A 294 13.48 23.97 -7.27
C ASP A 294 12.31 24.05 -6.27
N ASP A 295 11.41 23.06 -6.27
CA ASP A 295 10.27 23.03 -5.37
C ASP A 295 10.68 22.48 -4.00
N ARG A 296 10.68 23.35 -2.98
CA ARG A 296 10.95 22.94 -1.59
C ARG A 296 9.98 21.86 -1.07
N LYS A 297 8.82 21.69 -1.71
CA LYS A 297 7.81 20.68 -1.37
C LYS A 297 7.81 19.48 -2.32
N TRP A 298 8.85 19.30 -3.15
CA TRP A 298 8.91 18.18 -4.11
C TRP A 298 8.69 16.82 -3.43
N PHE A 299 9.25 16.63 -2.23
CA PHE A 299 9.14 15.37 -1.50
C PHE A 299 7.69 15.11 -1.07
N ALA A 300 7.07 16.08 -0.41
CA ALA A 300 5.66 16.00 -0.01
C ALA A 300 4.73 15.81 -1.22
N LYS A 301 5.03 16.47 -2.34
CA LYS A 301 4.30 16.29 -3.59
C LYS A 301 4.47 14.89 -4.17
N GLY A 302 5.70 14.38 -4.20
CA GLY A 302 6.01 13.04 -4.70
C GLY A 302 5.38 11.95 -3.85
N VAL A 303 5.32 12.14 -2.53
CA VAL A 303 4.54 11.29 -1.64
C VAL A 303 3.06 11.40 -1.99
N SER A 304 2.52 12.62 -2.08
CA SER A 304 1.09 12.83 -2.31
C SER A 304 0.56 12.26 -3.62
N SER A 305 1.37 12.25 -4.68
CA SER A 305 1.03 11.67 -5.98
C SER A 305 1.32 10.16 -6.04
N GLY A 306 1.74 9.55 -4.93
CA GLY A 306 2.12 8.15 -4.87
C GLY A 306 3.44 7.81 -5.58
N ARG A 307 4.19 8.80 -6.09
CA ARG A 307 5.48 8.60 -6.77
C ARG A 307 6.57 8.12 -5.81
N ILE A 308 6.54 8.62 -4.58
CA ILE A 308 7.40 8.15 -3.48
C ILE A 308 6.59 7.17 -2.63
N ALA A 309 7.07 5.94 -2.55
CA ALA A 309 6.41 4.89 -1.78
C ALA A 309 6.40 5.20 -0.27
N ILE A 310 5.38 4.71 0.43
CA ILE A 310 5.19 4.96 1.87
C ILE A 310 6.43 4.53 2.70
N PRO A 311 7.05 3.35 2.48
CA PRO A 311 8.26 2.98 3.22
C PRO A 311 9.42 3.96 3.01
N TYR A 312 9.46 4.66 1.87
CA TYR A 312 10.52 5.61 1.54
C TYR A 312 10.39 6.95 2.27
N ILE A 313 9.26 7.21 2.95
CA ILE A 313 9.08 8.40 3.77
C ILE A 313 10.03 8.37 4.98
N ASN A 314 10.00 7.30 5.77
CA ASN A 314 10.90 7.13 6.90
C ASN A 314 12.33 6.84 6.45
N LEU A 315 12.53 6.17 5.31
CA LEU A 315 13.86 5.98 4.72
C LEU A 315 14.53 7.33 4.44
N LYS A 316 13.88 8.24 3.70
CA LYS A 316 14.44 9.57 3.41
C LYS A 316 14.59 10.43 4.68
N LYS A 317 13.59 10.44 5.55
CA LYS A 317 13.58 11.38 6.69
C LYS A 317 14.41 10.92 7.89
N LYS A 318 14.49 9.61 8.12
CA LYS A 318 15.11 9.04 9.32
C LYS A 318 16.17 7.98 9.04
N GLY A 319 16.33 7.54 7.79
CA GLY A 319 17.17 6.38 7.47
C GLY A 319 16.58 5.06 7.98
N VAL A 320 15.29 5.01 8.30
CA VAL A 320 14.66 3.85 8.96
C VAL A 320 13.77 3.11 7.98
N ILE A 321 13.86 1.78 7.99
CA ILE A 321 12.91 0.88 7.30
C ILE A 321 12.43 -0.23 8.24
N CYS A 322 11.17 -0.61 8.13
CA CYS A 322 10.58 -1.72 8.89
C CYS A 322 10.62 -3.01 8.05
N GLY A 323 10.88 -4.13 8.72
CA GLY A 323 10.89 -5.46 8.12
C GLY A 323 9.50 -6.00 7.79
N SER A 324 9.47 -7.25 7.32
CA SER A 324 8.23 -7.95 6.97
C SER A 324 7.27 -8.01 8.15
N SER A 325 5.99 -7.74 7.89
CA SER A 325 4.90 -7.93 8.85
C SER A 325 4.49 -9.38 9.04
N LEU A 326 4.93 -10.30 8.17
CA LEU A 326 4.60 -11.72 8.23
C LEU A 326 5.86 -12.55 8.53
N VAL A 327 5.71 -13.52 9.44
CA VAL A 327 6.76 -14.47 9.80
C VAL A 327 6.42 -15.82 9.18
N ASN A 328 6.87 -16.02 7.95
CA ASN A 328 6.62 -17.27 7.22
C ASN A 328 7.53 -18.40 7.73
N ASP A 329 8.82 -18.12 7.90
CA ASP A 329 9.80 -19.07 8.44
C ASP A 329 10.68 -18.36 9.48
N VAL A 330 10.65 -18.84 10.72
CA VAL A 330 11.42 -18.29 11.85
C VAL A 330 12.92 -18.54 11.72
N ASN A 331 13.33 -19.57 10.98
CA ASN A 331 14.73 -19.96 10.84
C ASN A 331 15.43 -19.17 9.74
N GLN A 332 14.67 -18.53 8.85
CA GLN A 332 15.19 -17.68 7.78
C GLN A 332 15.36 -16.23 8.24
N PRO A 333 16.21 -15.42 7.59
CA PRO A 333 16.27 -13.98 7.84
C PRO A 333 14.94 -13.27 7.52
N ASP A 334 14.82 -12.01 7.92
CA ASP A 334 13.68 -11.16 7.53
C ASP A 334 13.57 -11.06 6.00
N ALA A 335 12.38 -11.30 5.44
CA ALA A 335 12.20 -11.39 3.99
C ALA A 335 12.55 -10.08 3.25
N ILE A 336 12.48 -8.94 3.94
CA ILE A 336 12.86 -7.65 3.35
C ILE A 336 14.35 -7.59 2.98
N LEU A 337 15.20 -8.39 3.62
CA LEU A 337 16.65 -8.41 3.38
C LEU A 337 16.98 -8.86 1.95
N ALA A 338 16.09 -9.63 1.31
CA ALA A 338 16.22 -9.96 -0.10
C ALA A 338 16.20 -8.71 -1.00
N ALA A 339 15.51 -7.63 -0.60
CA ALA A 339 15.40 -6.39 -1.36
C ALA A 339 16.29 -5.24 -0.86
N ILE A 340 17.18 -5.49 0.12
CA ILE A 340 17.89 -4.42 0.83
C ILE A 340 18.78 -3.56 -0.07
N GLU A 341 19.36 -4.13 -1.12
CA GLU A 341 20.21 -3.43 -2.08
C GLU A 341 19.38 -2.45 -2.94
N ILE A 342 18.20 -2.88 -3.40
CA ILE A 342 17.24 -2.02 -4.13
C ILE A 342 16.80 -0.84 -3.24
N ILE A 343 16.57 -1.12 -1.96
CA ILE A 343 16.19 -0.13 -0.96
C ILE A 343 17.34 0.85 -0.70
N ALA A 344 18.57 0.36 -0.56
CA ALA A 344 19.77 1.18 -0.36
C ALA A 344 20.02 2.09 -1.56
N TYR A 345 19.89 1.58 -2.78
CA TYR A 345 20.01 2.39 -3.99
C TYR A 345 18.92 3.48 -4.07
N SER A 346 17.69 3.13 -3.73
CA SER A 346 16.59 4.10 -3.63
C SER A 346 16.87 5.17 -2.55
N HIS A 347 17.47 4.78 -1.42
CA HIS A 347 17.87 5.71 -0.36
C HIS A 347 18.95 6.69 -0.85
N CYS A 348 19.97 6.18 -1.54
CA CYS A 348 21.02 6.98 -2.20
C CYS A 348 20.42 8.03 -3.15
N ILE A 349 19.47 7.62 -4.01
CA ILE A 349 18.73 8.54 -4.89
C ILE A 349 17.98 9.59 -4.05
N LEU A 350 17.20 9.17 -3.05
CA LEU A 350 16.43 10.10 -2.24
C LEU A 350 17.32 11.10 -1.49
N LYS A 351 18.51 10.70 -1.06
CA LYS A 351 19.49 11.55 -0.37
C LYS A 351 20.41 12.34 -1.30
N ASN A 352 20.48 12.00 -2.59
CA ASN A 352 21.49 12.49 -3.52
C ASN A 352 22.90 12.25 -2.95
N SER A 353 23.17 10.99 -2.62
CA SER A 353 24.43 10.49 -2.04
C SER A 353 24.73 9.11 -2.62
N GLN A 354 26.01 8.72 -2.61
CA GLN A 354 26.49 7.38 -2.93
C GLN A 354 26.44 6.43 -1.73
N ASP A 355 26.35 6.99 -0.53
CA ASP A 355 26.33 6.25 0.73
C ASP A 355 24.91 6.14 1.28
N SER A 356 24.51 4.91 1.59
CA SER A 356 23.26 4.61 2.27
C SER A 356 23.55 4.03 3.65
N HIS A 357 23.05 4.71 4.67
CA HIS A 357 23.00 4.25 6.05
C HIS A 357 21.54 3.96 6.44
N ILE A 358 21.20 2.69 6.64
CA ILE A 358 19.83 2.25 6.92
C ILE A 358 19.76 1.54 8.27
N THR A 359 18.91 2.05 9.14
CA THR A 359 18.45 1.37 10.34
C THR A 359 17.25 0.48 10.00
N LEU A 360 17.48 -0.83 9.93
CA LEU A 360 16.45 -1.84 9.74
C LEU A 360 15.85 -2.25 11.08
N ILE A 361 14.53 -2.09 11.23
CA ILE A 361 13.74 -2.67 12.31
C ILE A 361 13.10 -3.96 11.79
N GLY A 362 13.82 -5.07 11.87
CA GLY A 362 13.43 -6.36 11.30
C GLY A 362 13.61 -7.52 12.28
N ARG A 363 13.26 -8.73 11.86
CA ARG A 363 13.37 -9.91 12.75
C ARG A 363 14.74 -10.59 12.70
N THR A 364 15.09 -11.18 13.83
CA THR A 364 16.13 -12.21 14.00
C THR A 364 15.50 -13.35 14.77
N GLY A 365 15.20 -14.47 14.10
CA GLY A 365 14.37 -15.50 14.70
C GLY A 365 12.96 -14.97 15.02
N ASN A 366 12.54 -15.15 16.27
CA ASN A 366 11.27 -14.68 16.81
C ASN A 366 11.34 -13.27 17.45
N GLN A 367 12.50 -12.62 17.44
CA GLN A 367 12.67 -11.30 18.05
C GLN A 367 12.82 -10.20 17.01
N CYS A 368 12.16 -9.07 17.25
CA CYS A 368 12.42 -7.82 16.57
C CYS A 368 13.75 -7.24 17.05
N THR A 369 14.60 -6.91 16.09
CA THR A 369 15.95 -6.39 16.28
C THR A 369 16.13 -5.12 15.47
N ILE A 370 17.08 -4.29 15.89
CA ILE A 370 17.52 -3.12 15.15
C ILE A 370 18.90 -3.45 14.59
N ARG A 371 19.09 -3.27 13.29
CA ARG A 371 20.35 -3.52 12.60
C ARG A 371 20.70 -2.31 11.74
N GLU A 372 21.97 -1.91 11.74
CA GLU A 372 22.47 -0.89 10.82
C GLU A 372 23.04 -1.57 9.58
N ILE A 373 22.72 -1.02 8.42
CA ILE A 373 23.14 -1.54 7.12
C ILE A 373 23.75 -0.37 6.36
N HIS A 374 25.02 -0.55 6.01
CA HIS A 374 25.81 0.41 5.25
C HIS A 374 26.00 -0.13 3.84
N THR A 375 25.80 0.72 2.84
CA THR A 375 26.02 0.36 1.44
C THR A 375 26.58 1.57 0.71
N HIS A 376 27.65 1.35 -0.05
CA HIS A 376 28.26 2.33 -0.94
C HIS A 376 28.03 1.92 -2.39
N PHE A 377 27.80 2.90 -3.26
CA PHE A 377 27.71 2.69 -4.71
C PHE A 377 28.75 3.57 -5.40
N ASP A 378 29.67 2.95 -6.15
CA ASP A 378 30.75 3.67 -6.84
C ASP A 378 30.20 4.60 -7.95
N SER A 379 29.10 4.19 -8.57
CA SER A 379 28.43 5.01 -9.59
C SER A 379 27.91 6.31 -8.98
N LYS A 380 28.12 7.43 -9.67
CA LYS A 380 27.58 8.72 -9.23
C LYS A 380 26.05 8.69 -9.25
N ILE A 381 25.44 8.89 -8.08
CA ILE A 381 23.98 8.95 -7.93
C ILE A 381 23.56 10.41 -7.76
N SER A 382 22.62 10.86 -8.58
CA SER A 382 21.98 12.16 -8.42
C SER A 382 20.46 12.04 -8.39
N ASN A 383 19.79 12.96 -7.70
CA ASN A 383 18.34 13.08 -7.74
C ASN A 383 17.84 14.12 -8.75
N ARG A 384 18.75 14.76 -9.49
CA ARG A 384 18.44 15.88 -10.39
C ARG A 384 17.46 15.51 -11.50
N ASN A 385 17.43 14.25 -11.91
CA ASN A 385 16.58 13.77 -12.99
C ASN A 385 15.28 13.12 -12.49
N LEU A 386 15.00 13.14 -11.17
CA LEU A 386 13.67 12.78 -10.64
C LEU A 386 12.58 13.78 -11.01
N PHE A 387 12.94 14.98 -11.51
CA PHE A 387 12.03 16.09 -11.71
C PHE A 387 11.59 16.19 -13.17
N GLU A 388 10.30 16.42 -13.39
CA GLU A 388 9.67 16.46 -14.72
C GLU A 388 10.03 17.72 -15.52
N SER A 389 10.42 18.81 -14.85
CA SER A 389 10.89 20.04 -15.51
C SER A 389 11.58 21.02 -14.55
N ARG A 390 12.32 21.98 -15.11
CA ARG A 390 12.62 23.27 -14.45
C ARG A 390 11.50 24.26 -14.78
N ARG A 391 11.16 25.17 -13.86
CA ARG A 391 10.12 26.20 -14.09
C ARG A 391 10.42 27.16 -15.25
N SER A 392 11.64 27.16 -15.79
CA SER A 392 12.08 27.99 -16.91
C SER A 392 11.93 27.24 -18.24
N SER A 393 11.11 27.79 -19.15
CA SER A 393 10.75 27.23 -20.46
C SER A 393 11.88 27.21 -21.49
N LYS A 394 13.06 27.79 -21.20
CA LYS A 394 14.17 27.89 -22.18
C LYS A 394 15.02 26.62 -22.32
N PHE A 395 14.81 25.58 -21.50
CA PHE A 395 15.67 24.39 -21.47
C PHE A 395 14.89 23.07 -21.33
N ALA A 396 13.67 22.99 -21.88
CA ALA A 396 12.85 21.78 -21.84
C ALA A 396 13.53 20.56 -22.53
N ASN A 397 14.51 20.79 -23.42
CA ASN A 397 15.09 19.76 -24.29
C ASN A 397 16.36 19.07 -23.73
N LEU A 398 16.70 19.23 -22.44
CA LEU A 398 17.97 18.74 -21.87
C LEU A 398 17.85 17.72 -20.72
N LEU A 399 16.68 17.12 -20.52
CA LEU A 399 16.49 16.00 -19.59
C LEU A 399 16.42 14.68 -20.36
N GLN A 400 17.55 14.26 -20.94
CA GLN A 400 17.75 12.90 -21.44
C GLN A 400 18.90 12.24 -20.68
N ASN A 401 18.70 10.96 -20.34
CA ASN A 401 19.73 9.91 -20.22
C ASN A 401 20.46 9.66 -18.88
N GLU A 402 19.79 9.67 -17.73
CA GLU A 402 20.20 8.76 -16.65
C GLU A 402 19.10 7.74 -16.39
N ASN A 403 19.38 6.47 -16.62
CA ASN A 403 18.46 5.40 -16.28
C ASN A 403 18.87 4.78 -14.94
N TYR A 404 18.31 5.29 -13.85
CA TYR A 404 18.59 4.78 -12.51
C TYR A 404 18.26 3.30 -12.34
N VAL A 405 17.21 2.79 -12.98
CA VAL A 405 16.83 1.38 -12.89
C VAL A 405 17.85 0.53 -13.65
N GLU A 406 18.24 0.92 -14.87
CA GLU A 406 19.32 0.24 -15.61
C GLU A 406 20.63 0.31 -14.85
N ASN A 407 21.06 1.48 -14.39
CA ASN A 407 22.30 1.65 -13.65
C ASN A 407 22.31 0.78 -12.38
N PHE A 408 21.17 0.65 -11.68
CA PHE A 408 21.06 -0.29 -10.58
C PHE A 408 21.25 -1.73 -11.05
N LEU A 409 20.53 -2.14 -12.09
CA LEU A 409 20.59 -3.52 -12.60
C LEU A 409 21.96 -3.87 -13.20
N GLU A 410 22.66 -2.96 -13.87
CA GLU A 410 24.01 -3.21 -14.38
C GLU A 410 25.01 -3.48 -13.24
N ASN A 411 24.88 -2.75 -12.13
CA ASN A 411 25.70 -2.98 -10.94
C ASN A 411 25.28 -4.26 -10.20
N ALA A 412 23.97 -4.49 -10.07
CA ALA A 412 23.41 -5.62 -9.35
C ALA A 412 23.47 -6.93 -10.16
N LEU A 413 23.50 -6.90 -11.49
CA LEU A 413 23.50 -8.05 -12.39
C LEU A 413 24.60 -7.89 -13.45
N PRO A 414 25.89 -8.07 -13.09
CA PRO A 414 26.99 -7.91 -14.03
C PRO A 414 26.84 -8.88 -15.22
N GLY A 415 27.03 -8.38 -16.44
CA GLY A 415 26.84 -9.14 -17.68
C GLY A 415 25.45 -9.04 -18.30
N TYR A 416 24.53 -8.37 -17.61
CA TYR A 416 23.27 -7.95 -18.19
C TYR A 416 23.53 -6.72 -19.10
N GLU A 417 23.90 -6.95 -20.36
CA GLU A 417 24.02 -5.90 -21.38
C GLU A 417 22.63 -5.37 -21.78
N LEU A 418 22.12 -4.45 -20.97
CA LEU A 418 20.81 -3.81 -21.09
C LEU A 418 20.57 -3.11 -22.43
N LYS A 419 21.64 -2.56 -23.02
CA LYS A 419 21.53 -1.68 -24.19
C LYS A 419 21.29 -2.40 -25.51
N GLU A 420 21.75 -3.64 -25.67
CA GLU A 420 21.63 -4.34 -26.97
C GLU A 420 20.59 -5.47 -26.97
N LYS A 421 20.26 -6.08 -25.81
CA LYS A 421 19.42 -7.30 -25.80
C LYS A 421 18.06 -7.21 -25.12
N CYS A 422 17.85 -6.37 -24.10
CA CYS A 422 16.66 -6.49 -23.25
C CYS A 422 15.64 -5.34 -23.32
N ASN A 423 16.06 -4.13 -23.68
CA ASN A 423 15.12 -3.01 -23.83
C ASN A 423 14.39 -2.97 -25.17
N ILE A 424 14.82 -3.77 -26.14
CA ILE A 424 14.28 -3.75 -27.52
C ILE A 424 13.52 -5.06 -27.85
N PHE A 425 13.62 -6.12 -27.03
CA PHE A 425 13.19 -7.47 -27.45
C PHE A 425 12.32 -8.28 -26.49
N LEU A 426 11.94 -7.77 -25.30
CA LEU A 426 10.90 -8.48 -24.54
C LEU A 426 9.63 -8.51 -25.38
N LYS A 427 9.12 -9.72 -25.62
CA LYS A 427 7.90 -9.92 -26.39
C LYS A 427 6.69 -9.33 -25.65
N MET A 428 6.77 -9.22 -24.33
CA MET A 428 5.74 -8.63 -23.43
C MET A 428 6.34 -7.50 -22.56
N PRO A 429 6.24 -6.21 -22.97
CA PRO A 429 6.90 -5.09 -22.29
C PRO A 429 6.43 -4.82 -20.84
N ASP A 430 5.19 -5.17 -20.52
CA ASP A 430 4.57 -5.08 -19.20
C ASP A 430 5.14 -6.09 -18.18
N SER A 431 5.78 -7.16 -18.67
CA SER A 431 6.45 -8.16 -17.83
C SER A 431 7.85 -7.75 -17.37
N TRP A 432 8.41 -6.63 -17.86
CA TRP A 432 9.82 -6.29 -17.68
C TRP A 432 10.24 -6.22 -16.21
N ILE A 433 9.50 -5.48 -15.37
CA ILE A 433 9.81 -5.35 -13.93
C ILE A 433 9.68 -6.69 -13.22
N LEU A 434 8.72 -7.52 -13.64
CA LEU A 434 8.51 -8.86 -13.09
C LEU A 434 9.71 -9.76 -13.39
N ILE A 435 10.11 -9.86 -14.65
CA ILE A 435 11.24 -10.70 -15.09
C ILE A 435 12.53 -10.23 -14.42
N MET A 436 12.80 -8.93 -14.39
CA MET A 436 14.00 -8.39 -13.73
C MET A 436 14.04 -8.68 -12.24
N SER A 437 12.88 -8.63 -11.57
CA SER A 437 12.79 -8.98 -10.15
C SER A 437 13.05 -10.47 -9.90
N LEU A 438 12.57 -11.35 -10.78
CA LEU A 438 12.82 -12.80 -10.71
C LEU A 438 14.29 -13.11 -10.95
N VAL A 439 14.90 -12.54 -11.99
CA VAL A 439 16.32 -12.72 -12.30
C VAL A 439 17.20 -12.20 -11.17
N TYR A 440 16.92 -11.00 -10.65
CA TYR A 440 17.61 -10.44 -9.50
C TYR A 440 17.54 -11.37 -8.28
N TYR A 441 16.34 -11.82 -7.91
CA TYR A 441 16.16 -12.68 -6.74
C TYR A 441 16.87 -14.02 -6.89
N ILE A 442 16.76 -14.67 -8.06
CA ILE A 442 17.44 -15.96 -8.32
C ILE A 442 18.96 -15.80 -8.27
N HIS A 443 19.48 -14.75 -8.93
CA HIS A 443 20.92 -14.56 -9.03
C HIS A 443 21.55 -14.16 -7.69
N LYS A 444 20.94 -13.22 -6.96
CA LYS A 444 21.53 -12.64 -5.74
C LYS A 444 21.14 -13.33 -4.45
N LYS A 445 19.98 -14.00 -4.39
CA LYS A 445 19.39 -14.45 -3.12
C LYS A 445 19.11 -15.94 -3.09
N ASN A 446 18.44 -16.50 -4.10
CA ASN A 446 18.02 -17.89 -4.09
C ASN A 446 18.13 -18.56 -5.47
N LYS A 447 19.30 -19.14 -5.75
CA LYS A 447 19.60 -19.81 -7.05
C LYS A 447 18.64 -20.95 -7.38
N ASN A 448 17.99 -21.55 -6.37
CA ASN A 448 17.09 -22.70 -6.53
C ASN A 448 15.63 -22.28 -6.77
N PHE A 449 15.33 -20.98 -6.83
CA PHE A 449 13.96 -20.49 -6.99
C PHE A 449 13.43 -20.53 -8.44
N VAL A 450 14.08 -21.25 -9.35
CA VAL A 450 13.70 -21.30 -10.78
C VAL A 450 12.28 -21.84 -10.97
N ASN A 451 11.89 -22.91 -10.27
CA ASN A 451 10.51 -23.41 -10.29
C ASN A 451 9.52 -22.39 -9.69
N GLY A 452 9.94 -21.64 -8.67
CA GLY A 452 9.19 -20.52 -8.12
C GLY A 452 8.89 -19.46 -9.19
N ALA A 453 9.89 -19.16 -10.03
CA ALA A 453 9.72 -18.23 -11.14
C ALA A 453 8.70 -18.72 -12.18
N TYR A 454 8.76 -19.97 -12.62
CA TYR A 454 7.77 -20.51 -13.55
C TYR A 454 6.35 -20.47 -12.99
N SER A 455 6.20 -20.72 -11.68
CA SER A 455 4.91 -20.63 -10.99
C SER A 455 4.35 -19.20 -11.01
N VAL A 456 5.20 -18.20 -10.79
CA VAL A 456 4.83 -16.78 -10.87
C VAL A 456 4.52 -16.35 -12.29
N LEU A 457 5.31 -16.77 -13.28
CA LEU A 457 5.08 -16.45 -14.69
C LEU A 457 3.78 -17.07 -15.22
N LEU A 458 3.44 -18.28 -14.77
CA LEU A 458 2.16 -18.90 -15.11
C LEU A 458 1.00 -18.14 -14.48
N SER A 459 1.13 -17.71 -13.22
CA SER A 459 0.14 -16.84 -12.57
C SER A 459 -0.05 -15.54 -13.35
N TYR A 460 1.03 -14.88 -13.76
CA TYR A 460 0.99 -13.68 -14.60
C TYR A 460 0.26 -13.91 -15.92
N PHE A 461 0.56 -15.01 -16.61
CA PHE A 461 -0.11 -15.36 -17.87
C PHE A 461 -1.60 -15.62 -17.67
N VAL A 462 -1.97 -16.39 -16.65
CA VAL A 462 -3.38 -16.74 -16.39
C VAL A 462 -4.17 -15.51 -15.96
N LEU A 463 -3.65 -14.69 -15.07
CA LEU A 463 -4.38 -13.53 -14.53
C LEU A 463 -4.36 -12.35 -15.52
N GLY A 464 -3.19 -11.92 -15.97
CA GLY A 464 -3.05 -10.72 -16.80
C GLY A 464 -3.43 -10.88 -18.26
N HIS A 465 -3.30 -12.09 -18.83
CA HIS A 465 -3.56 -12.31 -20.25
C HIS A 465 -4.83 -13.14 -20.49
N VAL A 466 -4.97 -14.29 -19.81
CA VAL A 466 -6.13 -15.18 -20.01
C VAL A 466 -7.40 -14.58 -19.40
N SER A 467 -7.39 -14.19 -18.12
CA SER A 467 -8.58 -13.61 -17.47
C SER A 467 -8.98 -12.27 -18.07
N TYR A 468 -8.01 -11.38 -18.36
CA TYR A 468 -8.29 -10.10 -19.01
C TYR A 468 -9.06 -10.26 -20.33
N LYS A 469 -8.63 -11.20 -21.19
CA LYS A 469 -9.33 -11.48 -22.46
C LYS A 469 -10.74 -12.04 -22.24
N LEU A 470 -10.91 -12.90 -21.22
CA LEU A 470 -12.23 -13.44 -20.88
C LEU A 470 -13.21 -12.35 -20.43
N ASP A 471 -12.75 -11.36 -19.67
CA ASP A 471 -13.62 -10.33 -19.12
C ASP A 471 -13.87 -9.17 -20.09
N SER A 472 -12.86 -8.76 -20.86
CA SER A 472 -12.98 -7.73 -21.90
C SER A 472 -14.10 -8.05 -22.90
N LEU A 473 -14.26 -9.31 -23.30
CA LEU A 473 -15.22 -9.71 -24.32
C LEU A 473 -16.61 -10.08 -23.76
N LYS A 474 -16.71 -10.51 -22.49
CA LYS A 474 -18.01 -10.61 -21.79
C LYS A 474 -18.70 -9.25 -21.69
N SER A 475 -17.93 -8.17 -21.52
CA SER A 475 -18.46 -6.80 -21.53
C SER A 475 -18.95 -6.34 -22.91
N GLN A 476 -18.39 -6.90 -24.00
CA GLN A 476 -18.76 -6.59 -25.39
C GLN A 476 -19.86 -7.50 -25.96
N ASN A 477 -20.13 -8.65 -25.34
CA ASN A 477 -21.17 -9.61 -25.77
C ASN A 477 -22.62 -9.13 -25.59
N ASN A 478 -22.85 -7.89 -25.15
CA ASN A 478 -24.14 -7.22 -25.35
C ASN A 478 -24.37 -6.75 -26.80
N THR A 479 -23.36 -6.90 -27.68
CA THR A 479 -23.47 -6.66 -29.13
C THR A 479 -22.94 -7.90 -29.88
N ARG A 480 -23.87 -8.66 -30.46
CA ARG A 480 -23.62 -9.94 -31.17
C ARG A 480 -22.59 -9.81 -32.30
N VAL A 481 -21.48 -10.55 -32.20
CA VAL A 481 -20.69 -10.99 -33.36
C VAL A 481 -20.24 -12.43 -33.12
N GLU A 482 -21.10 -13.40 -33.48
CA GLU A 482 -20.73 -14.81 -33.54
C GLU A 482 -20.00 -15.08 -34.87
N GLY A 483 -18.77 -15.61 -34.80
CA GLY A 483 -18.00 -16.09 -35.97
C GLY A 483 -16.65 -15.42 -36.26
N SER A 484 -16.16 -14.51 -35.40
CA SER A 484 -14.87 -13.82 -35.61
C SER A 484 -13.66 -14.57 -35.02
N ARG A 485 -12.45 -14.18 -35.44
CA ARG A 485 -11.15 -14.65 -34.88
C ARG A 485 -11.08 -14.52 -33.35
N ASP A 486 -11.83 -13.57 -32.78
CA ASP A 486 -11.88 -13.30 -31.34
C ASP A 486 -12.63 -14.40 -30.58
N SER A 487 -13.64 -15.05 -31.17
CA SER A 487 -14.38 -16.13 -30.50
C SER A 487 -13.50 -17.37 -30.30
N LYS A 488 -12.57 -17.64 -31.21
CA LYS A 488 -11.59 -18.73 -31.06
C LYS A 488 -10.62 -18.46 -29.93
N ILE A 489 -10.11 -17.23 -29.83
CA ILE A 489 -9.21 -16.79 -28.76
C ILE A 489 -9.89 -16.91 -27.39
N ILE A 490 -11.16 -16.51 -27.27
CA ILE A 490 -11.94 -16.65 -26.03
C ILE A 490 -12.04 -18.12 -25.63
N ASN A 491 -12.41 -18.99 -26.57
CA ASN A 491 -12.54 -20.42 -26.31
C ASN A 491 -11.21 -21.02 -25.86
N ASP A 492 -10.09 -20.63 -26.48
CA ASP A 492 -8.74 -21.03 -26.08
C ASP A 492 -8.42 -20.56 -24.64
N CYS A 493 -8.70 -19.30 -24.32
CA CYS A 493 -8.51 -18.74 -22.97
C CYS A 493 -9.38 -19.44 -21.93
N GLN A 494 -10.64 -19.71 -22.24
CA GLN A 494 -11.57 -20.38 -21.33
C GLN A 494 -11.15 -21.84 -21.11
N TYR A 495 -10.69 -22.50 -22.17
CA TYR A 495 -10.15 -23.86 -22.09
C TYR A 495 -8.92 -23.92 -21.17
N ILE A 496 -7.97 -22.99 -21.32
CA ILE A 496 -6.79 -22.87 -20.43
C ILE A 496 -7.22 -22.62 -18.98
N TYR A 497 -8.09 -21.63 -18.75
CA TYR A 497 -8.53 -21.27 -17.41
C TYR A 497 -9.19 -22.46 -16.69
N ASN A 498 -10.11 -23.15 -17.37
CA ASN A 498 -10.79 -24.32 -16.82
C ASN A 498 -9.81 -25.46 -16.51
N GLY A 499 -8.83 -25.71 -17.38
CA GLY A 499 -7.82 -26.75 -17.17
C GLY A 499 -6.87 -26.45 -15.99
N LEU A 500 -6.70 -25.18 -15.62
CA LEU A 500 -5.85 -24.75 -14.50
C LEU A 500 -6.63 -24.40 -13.23
N GLN A 501 -7.97 -24.45 -13.26
CA GLN A 501 -8.82 -24.03 -12.13
C GLN A 501 -8.51 -24.77 -10.83
N PHE A 502 -8.05 -26.03 -10.92
CA PHE A 502 -7.69 -26.82 -9.75
C PHE A 502 -6.56 -26.21 -8.92
N LEU A 503 -5.70 -25.37 -9.53
CA LEU A 503 -4.61 -24.68 -8.85
C LEU A 503 -5.08 -23.49 -8.01
N PHE A 504 -6.29 -22.98 -8.23
CA PHE A 504 -6.90 -21.92 -7.38
C PHE A 504 -7.55 -22.47 -6.10
N LYS A 505 -7.59 -23.78 -5.91
CA LYS A 505 -8.21 -24.39 -4.71
C LYS A 505 -7.44 -24.02 -3.45
N SER A 506 -8.16 -23.60 -2.42
CA SER A 506 -7.59 -23.15 -1.15
C SER A 506 -6.71 -24.21 -0.50
N VAL A 507 -5.59 -23.77 0.06
CA VAL A 507 -4.67 -24.61 0.84
C VAL A 507 -5.16 -24.72 2.28
N ASP A 508 -5.17 -25.95 2.82
CA ASP A 508 -5.48 -26.21 4.23
C ASP A 508 -4.53 -25.44 5.15
N SER A 509 -5.07 -24.62 6.05
CA SER A 509 -4.28 -23.89 7.05
C SER A 509 -3.49 -24.86 7.93
N GLY A 510 -2.15 -24.75 7.95
CA GLY A 510 -1.27 -25.55 8.79
C GLY A 510 -0.58 -26.74 8.10
N LYS A 511 -0.85 -26.99 6.81
CA LYS A 511 -0.12 -27.99 6.00
C LYS A 511 0.87 -27.38 5.00
N GLN A 512 1.01 -26.06 4.99
CA GLN A 512 1.92 -25.38 4.07
C GLN A 512 3.40 -25.53 4.48
N ASP A 513 4.27 -25.54 3.47
CA ASP A 513 5.71 -25.43 3.65
C ASP A 513 6.10 -23.95 3.83
N ASN A 514 6.45 -23.62 5.06
CA ASN A 514 6.86 -22.30 5.49
C ASN A 514 8.11 -21.76 4.74
N ARG A 515 9.03 -22.64 4.33
CA ARG A 515 10.23 -22.24 3.59
C ARG A 515 9.89 -21.81 2.17
N ILE A 516 8.95 -22.51 1.54
CA ILE A 516 8.42 -22.14 0.21
C ILE A 516 7.72 -20.78 0.30
N VAL A 517 6.79 -20.62 1.24
CA VAL A 517 6.05 -19.35 1.45
C VAL A 517 7.00 -18.20 1.82
N HIS A 518 8.07 -18.48 2.57
CA HIS A 518 9.11 -17.50 2.86
C HIS A 518 9.85 -17.05 1.59
N SER A 519 10.26 -17.98 0.73
CA SER A 519 10.96 -17.67 -0.54
C SER A 519 10.09 -16.79 -1.46
N PHE A 520 8.79 -17.06 -1.54
CA PHE A 520 7.86 -16.20 -2.27
C PHE A 520 7.77 -14.79 -1.65
N SER A 521 7.75 -14.68 -0.33
CA SER A 521 7.74 -13.37 0.34
C SER A 521 9.00 -12.55 0.07
N GLU A 522 10.17 -13.19 0.08
CA GLU A 522 11.43 -12.55 -0.31
C GLU A 522 11.39 -12.01 -1.75
N PHE A 523 10.92 -12.83 -2.69
CA PHE A 523 10.70 -12.41 -4.08
C PHE A 523 9.73 -11.22 -4.16
N LEU A 524 8.57 -11.28 -3.48
CA LEU A 524 7.58 -10.19 -3.48
C LEU A 524 8.16 -8.89 -2.92
N HIS A 525 9.09 -8.96 -1.96
CA HIS A 525 9.83 -7.77 -1.52
C HIS A 525 10.72 -7.21 -2.63
N CYS A 526 11.44 -8.06 -3.37
CA CYS A 526 12.24 -7.61 -4.51
C CYS A 526 11.37 -6.94 -5.58
N LEU A 527 10.28 -7.60 -5.97
CA LEU A 527 9.31 -7.07 -6.94
C LEU A 527 8.74 -5.72 -6.50
N GLN A 528 8.27 -5.64 -5.25
CA GLN A 528 7.67 -4.41 -4.74
C GLN A 528 8.66 -3.24 -4.75
N HIS A 529 9.90 -3.48 -4.29
CA HIS A 529 10.90 -2.42 -4.20
C HIS A 529 11.47 -2.05 -5.57
N LEU A 530 11.54 -2.96 -6.54
CA LEU A 530 11.92 -2.61 -7.90
C LEU A 530 10.84 -1.78 -8.58
N ASN A 531 9.56 -2.10 -8.36
CA ASN A 531 8.43 -1.26 -8.77
C ASN A 531 8.50 0.13 -8.11
N TYR A 532 8.85 0.22 -6.82
CA TYR A 532 9.03 1.51 -6.14
C TYR A 532 10.19 2.33 -6.70
N LEU A 533 11.31 1.68 -7.04
CA LEU A 533 12.43 2.34 -7.69
C LEU A 533 12.03 2.86 -9.07
N ASN A 534 11.37 2.04 -9.89
CA ASN A 534 10.85 2.45 -11.20
C ASN A 534 9.92 3.67 -11.06
N LYS A 535 8.98 3.63 -10.09
CA LYS A 535 8.05 4.73 -9.84
C LYS A 535 8.73 5.99 -9.34
N LEU A 536 9.69 5.88 -8.42
CA LEU A 536 10.51 7.00 -7.97
C LEU A 536 11.17 7.68 -9.17
N CYS A 537 11.73 6.88 -10.06
CA CYS A 537 12.44 7.32 -11.27
C CYS A 537 11.53 7.73 -12.44
N GLY A 538 10.21 7.78 -12.23
CA GLY A 538 9.25 8.33 -13.20
C GLY A 538 8.56 7.31 -14.09
N ASN A 539 8.53 6.03 -13.69
CA ASN A 539 7.88 4.94 -14.43
C ASN A 539 8.40 4.80 -15.87
N ARG A 540 9.73 4.67 -16.03
CA ARG A 540 10.31 4.46 -17.36
C ARG A 540 9.87 3.14 -17.97
N TYR A 541 9.70 2.12 -17.14
CA TYR A 541 9.10 0.85 -17.52
C TYR A 541 7.65 0.80 -17.03
N VAL A 542 6.82 0.00 -17.71
CA VAL A 542 5.49 -0.33 -17.20
C VAL A 542 5.66 -1.05 -15.86
N SER A 543 5.02 -0.51 -14.83
CA SER A 543 5.06 -1.12 -13.50
C SER A 543 4.19 -2.36 -13.46
N THR A 544 4.67 -3.41 -12.79
CA THR A 544 3.90 -4.65 -12.62
C THR A 544 2.61 -4.38 -11.85
N VAL A 545 1.47 -4.76 -12.43
CA VAL A 545 0.15 -4.77 -11.79
C VAL A 545 0.03 -6.04 -10.97
N TYR A 546 -0.09 -5.91 -9.64
CA TYR A 546 0.08 -7.07 -8.76
C TYR A 546 -1.08 -8.06 -8.85
N HIS A 547 -2.29 -7.56 -9.03
CA HIS A 547 -3.49 -8.38 -9.12
C HIS A 547 -3.61 -9.14 -10.45
N ASP A 548 -2.98 -8.62 -11.51
CA ASP A 548 -2.81 -9.32 -12.79
C ASP A 548 -1.60 -10.28 -12.81
N THR A 549 -0.83 -10.32 -11.72
CA THR A 549 0.44 -11.06 -11.67
C THR A 549 0.42 -12.20 -10.67
N TYR A 550 -0.11 -11.98 -9.47
CA TYR A 550 0.19 -12.84 -8.32
C TYR A 550 -1.06 -13.26 -7.55
N ASN A 551 -1.42 -14.54 -7.66
CA ASN A 551 -2.34 -15.21 -6.74
C ASN A 551 -1.54 -16.18 -5.85
N ALA A 552 -1.46 -15.92 -4.55
CA ALA A 552 -0.64 -16.70 -3.62
C ALA A 552 -0.98 -18.19 -3.61
N THR A 553 -2.28 -18.51 -3.67
CA THR A 553 -2.77 -19.90 -3.71
C THR A 553 -2.35 -20.58 -5.00
N PHE A 554 -2.60 -19.95 -6.14
CA PHE A 554 -2.25 -20.46 -7.45
C PHE A 554 -0.75 -20.71 -7.59
N VAL A 555 0.08 -19.72 -7.22
CA VAL A 555 1.54 -19.80 -7.31
C VAL A 555 2.07 -20.92 -6.42
N TYR A 556 1.58 -21.03 -5.18
CA TYR A 556 1.99 -22.08 -4.25
C TYR A 556 1.62 -23.48 -4.76
N ASN A 557 0.38 -23.67 -5.19
CA ASN A 557 -0.09 -24.95 -5.72
C ASN A 557 0.64 -25.34 -7.01
N THR A 558 0.93 -24.37 -7.87
CA THR A 558 1.73 -24.60 -9.08
C THR A 558 3.13 -25.07 -8.71
N PHE A 559 3.77 -24.43 -7.71
CA PHE A 559 5.10 -24.82 -7.26
C PHE A 559 5.14 -26.26 -6.73
N LEU A 560 4.12 -26.69 -5.99
CA LEU A 560 4.02 -28.07 -5.50
C LEU A 560 3.72 -29.07 -6.63
N PHE A 561 2.96 -28.64 -7.64
CA PHE A 561 2.59 -29.46 -8.78
C PHE A 561 3.78 -29.71 -9.73
N ILE A 562 4.64 -28.71 -9.94
CA ILE A 562 5.75 -28.81 -10.90
C ILE A 562 6.98 -29.50 -10.29
N LYS A 563 7.56 -30.45 -11.03
CA LYS A 563 8.88 -31.02 -10.71
C LYS A 563 10.01 -30.13 -11.26
N ASP A 564 9.85 -29.72 -12.51
CA ASP A 564 10.76 -28.87 -13.27
C ASP A 564 10.00 -28.20 -14.43
N LYS A 565 10.73 -27.42 -15.25
CA LYS A 565 10.18 -26.78 -16.45
C LYS A 565 9.60 -27.78 -17.44
N GLU A 566 10.31 -28.87 -17.72
CA GLU A 566 9.90 -29.84 -18.75
C GLU A 566 8.58 -30.50 -18.37
N HIS A 567 8.42 -30.83 -17.08
CA HIS A 567 7.17 -31.32 -16.52
C HIS A 567 6.03 -30.31 -16.72
N LEU A 568 6.26 -29.03 -16.40
CA LEU A 568 5.26 -27.98 -16.62
C LEU A 568 4.91 -27.83 -18.11
N MET A 569 5.92 -27.67 -18.97
CA MET A 569 5.71 -27.47 -20.40
C MET A 569 5.00 -28.67 -21.04
N ARG A 570 5.41 -29.90 -20.71
CA ARG A 570 4.75 -31.12 -21.20
C ARG A 570 3.31 -31.19 -20.73
N PHE A 571 3.03 -30.87 -19.47
CA PHE A 571 1.66 -30.82 -18.96
C PHE A 571 0.82 -29.80 -19.74
N LEU A 572 1.33 -28.57 -19.93
CA LEU A 572 0.60 -27.53 -20.65
C LEU A 572 0.39 -27.88 -22.13
N GLU A 573 1.40 -28.45 -22.80
CA GLU A 573 1.30 -28.84 -24.21
C GLU A 573 0.34 -30.01 -24.43
N THR A 574 0.36 -31.00 -23.54
CA THR A 574 -0.55 -32.15 -23.61
C THR A 574 -1.98 -31.75 -23.27
N THR A 575 -2.15 -30.88 -22.27
CA THR A 575 -3.48 -30.46 -21.81
C THR A 575 -4.11 -29.43 -22.75
N PHE A 576 -3.30 -28.53 -23.31
CA PHE A 576 -3.75 -27.41 -24.13
C PHE A 576 -3.28 -27.49 -25.58
N GLU A 577 -3.18 -28.72 -26.11
CA GLU A 577 -2.77 -28.97 -27.49
C GLU A 577 -3.63 -28.17 -28.48
N GLY A 578 -2.96 -27.49 -29.43
CA GLY A 578 -3.63 -26.66 -30.43
C GLY A 578 -4.07 -25.26 -29.97
N SER A 579 -3.92 -24.92 -28.67
CA SER A 579 -4.20 -23.56 -28.18
C SER A 579 -3.17 -22.56 -28.71
N SER A 580 -3.66 -21.52 -29.37
CA SER A 580 -2.80 -20.44 -29.87
C SER A 580 -2.22 -19.58 -28.74
N GLU A 581 -2.90 -19.54 -27.60
CA GLU A 581 -2.56 -18.72 -26.44
C GLU A 581 -1.38 -19.27 -25.63
N LEU A 582 -1.11 -20.59 -25.71
CA LEU A 582 0.05 -21.20 -25.07
C LEU A 582 1.38 -20.64 -25.60
N SER A 583 1.39 -20.16 -26.85
CA SER A 583 2.57 -19.49 -27.44
C SER A 583 2.97 -18.21 -26.70
N VAL A 584 2.00 -17.50 -26.12
CA VAL A 584 2.25 -16.28 -25.33
C VAL A 584 2.97 -16.64 -24.03
N PHE A 585 2.54 -17.68 -23.33
CA PHE A 585 3.24 -18.16 -22.15
C PHE A 585 4.67 -18.61 -22.47
N LYS A 586 4.86 -19.35 -23.57
CA LYS A 586 6.19 -19.76 -24.06
C LYS A 586 7.11 -18.57 -24.28
N ASN A 587 6.61 -17.50 -24.89
CA ASN A 587 7.36 -16.27 -25.11
C ASN A 587 7.82 -15.62 -23.79
N VAL A 588 6.94 -15.53 -22.78
CA VAL A 588 7.30 -14.97 -21.46
C VAL A 588 8.36 -15.82 -20.76
N VAL A 589 8.28 -17.15 -20.88
CA VAL A 589 9.28 -18.07 -20.33
C VAL A 589 10.63 -17.91 -21.03
N GLU A 590 10.64 -17.83 -22.36
CA GLU A 590 11.86 -17.63 -23.16
C GLU A 590 12.54 -16.30 -22.83
N ASP A 591 11.77 -15.23 -22.69
CA ASP A 591 12.25 -13.91 -22.28
C ASP A 591 12.95 -13.96 -20.91
N PHE A 592 12.33 -14.66 -19.95
CA PHE A 592 12.90 -14.86 -18.62
C PHE A 592 14.20 -15.67 -18.65
N GLU A 593 14.22 -16.80 -19.37
CA GLU A 593 15.40 -17.65 -19.47
C GLU A 593 16.56 -16.96 -20.18
N THR A 594 16.26 -16.19 -21.23
CA THR A 594 17.25 -15.39 -21.94
C THR A 594 17.94 -14.42 -20.98
N CYS A 595 17.15 -13.70 -20.17
CA CYS A 595 17.69 -12.78 -19.17
C CYS A 595 18.48 -13.52 -18.07
N LEU A 596 17.97 -14.64 -17.57
CA LEU A 596 18.64 -15.41 -16.52
C LEU A 596 19.98 -16.01 -17.00
N ASN A 597 20.02 -16.53 -18.23
CA ASN A 597 21.21 -17.13 -18.82
C ASN A 597 22.28 -16.07 -19.12
N ALA A 598 21.89 -14.89 -19.61
CA ALA A 598 22.83 -13.78 -19.83
C ALA A 598 23.61 -13.42 -18.56
N VAL A 599 22.93 -13.38 -17.41
CA VAL A 599 23.56 -13.09 -16.12
C VAL A 599 24.44 -14.26 -15.63
N ARG A 600 24.05 -15.51 -15.91
CA ARG A 600 24.84 -16.70 -15.52
C ARG A 600 26.12 -16.85 -16.34
N SER A 601 26.05 -16.71 -17.66
CA SER A 601 27.21 -16.90 -18.55
C SER A 601 28.36 -15.93 -18.25
N HIS A 602 28.06 -14.69 -17.84
CA HIS A 602 29.11 -13.74 -17.44
C HIS A 602 29.80 -14.15 -16.12
N GLN A 603 29.13 -14.89 -15.23
CA GLN A 603 29.73 -15.36 -13.99
C GLN A 603 30.77 -16.44 -14.27
N ASP A 604 30.47 -17.37 -15.17
CA ASP A 604 31.34 -18.51 -15.50
C ASP A 604 32.65 -18.04 -16.18
N CYS A 605 32.58 -17.06 -17.09
CA CYS A 605 33.77 -16.46 -17.71
C CYS A 605 34.71 -15.75 -16.71
N LYS A 606 34.17 -15.19 -15.61
CA LYS A 606 35.00 -14.54 -14.56
C LYS A 606 35.65 -15.54 -13.62
N SER A 607 35.06 -16.72 -13.42
CA SER A 607 35.69 -17.80 -12.64
C SER A 607 36.83 -18.46 -13.41
N GLU A 608 36.71 -18.58 -14.74
CA GLU A 608 37.77 -19.16 -15.58
C GLU A 608 38.94 -18.19 -15.81
N SER A 609 38.73 -16.88 -15.80
CA SER A 609 39.81 -15.88 -15.95
C SER A 609 40.63 -15.63 -14.67
N ASN A 610 40.18 -16.14 -13.53
CA ASN A 610 40.81 -15.98 -12.21
C ASN A 610 41.37 -17.31 -11.65
N ALA A 611 41.28 -18.39 -12.42
CA ALA A 611 41.96 -19.67 -12.19
C ALA A 611 43.15 -19.77 -13.14
#